data_AF-A0A661S915-F1
#
_entry.id   AF-A0A661S915-F1
#
_cell.length_a   1.000
_cell.length_b   1.000
_cell.length_c   1.000
_cell.angle_alpha   90.00
_cell.angle_beta   90.00
_cell.angle_gamma   90.00
#
_symmetry.space_group_name_H-M   'P 1'
#
loop_
_entity.id
_entity.type
_entity.pdbx_description
1 polymer ?
#
loop_
_entity_poly.entity_id
_entity_poly.type
_entity_poly.pdbx_seq_one_letter_code
_entity_poly.pdbx_strand_id
1 'polypeptide(L)'
;MPPASPTCQNHCCEVFRFGDFIFREIHHNDSFNPANNLAQTQQLLDYGAGRKAIMAGDFNSNQGEPSIDLTRRTGNFRAAFAGPLTFPSGKAEQKIDFIFAPSDWELVKH
;
A
#
# COMPACT_ATOMS: atom_id res chain seq x y z
N MET A 1 -27.70 -17.77 4.46
CA MET A 1 -26.99 -17.07 3.37
C MET A 1 -25.74 -16.47 3.97
N PRO A 2 -24.53 -16.81 3.51
CA PRO A 2 -23.33 -16.14 4.01
C PRO A 2 -23.31 -14.69 3.49
N PRO A 3 -22.81 -13.72 4.29
CA PRO A 3 -22.69 -12.35 3.83
C PRO A 3 -21.67 -12.26 2.70
N ALA A 4 -21.95 -11.39 1.72
CA ALA A 4 -21.04 -11.10 0.62
C ALA A 4 -19.66 -10.70 1.17
N SER A 5 -18.65 -11.47 0.79
CA SER A 5 -17.25 -11.11 0.99
C SER A 5 -16.98 -9.79 0.26
N PRO A 6 -16.39 -8.77 0.93
CA PRO A 6 -15.97 -7.57 0.23
C PRO A 6 -14.89 -8.00 -0.77
N THR A 7 -15.17 -7.83 -2.06
CA THR A 7 -14.24 -8.15 -3.14
C THR A 7 -12.98 -7.31 -3.01
N CYS A 8 -11.95 -7.87 -2.39
CA CYS A 8 -10.59 -7.36 -2.43
C CYS A 8 -10.02 -7.68 -3.83
N GLN A 9 -9.88 -6.68 -4.70
CA GLN A 9 -9.26 -6.83 -6.03
C GLN A 9 -7.73 -6.71 -5.94
N ASN A 10 -7.12 -7.35 -4.95
CA ASN A 10 -5.67 -7.26 -4.77
C ASN A 10 -4.99 -8.32 -5.65
N HIS A 11 -4.12 -7.86 -6.54
CA HIS A 11 -3.25 -8.73 -7.31
C HIS A 11 -1.89 -8.80 -6.61
N CYS A 12 -1.66 -9.90 -5.88
CA CYS A 12 -0.38 -10.18 -5.25
C CYS A 12 0.45 -11.12 -6.15
N CYS A 13 1.68 -10.74 -6.44
CA CYS A 13 2.63 -11.56 -7.19
C CYS A 13 3.91 -11.78 -6.37
N GLU A 14 4.39 -13.01 -6.36
CA GLU A 14 5.68 -13.35 -5.79
C GLU A 14 6.77 -13.22 -6.85
N VAL A 15 7.81 -12.43 -6.57
CA VAL A 15 9.01 -12.35 -7.40
C VAL A 15 10.18 -12.93 -6.61
N PHE A 16 10.80 -13.98 -7.14
CA PHE A 16 11.99 -14.57 -6.55
C PHE A 16 13.24 -13.88 -7.11
N ARG A 17 14.08 -13.32 -6.23
CA ARG A 17 15.36 -12.71 -6.63
C ARG A 17 16.43 -12.97 -5.58
N PHE A 18 17.57 -13.53 -6.00
CA PHE A 18 18.74 -13.79 -5.15
C PHE A 18 18.48 -14.58 -3.85
N GLY A 19 17.48 -15.47 -3.84
CA GLY A 19 17.15 -16.27 -2.65
C GLY A 19 16.05 -15.70 -1.77
N ASP A 20 15.61 -14.46 -2.04
CA ASP A 20 14.52 -13.80 -1.31
C ASP A 20 13.24 -13.75 -2.15
N PHE A 21 12.10 -13.93 -1.48
CA PHE A 21 10.78 -13.62 -2.04
C PHE A 21 10.47 -12.14 -1.81
N ILE A 22 10.27 -11.41 -2.92
CA ILE A 22 9.74 -10.06 -2.90
C ILE A 22 8.27 -10.15 -3.27
N PHE A 23 7.41 -9.88 -2.29
CA PHE A 23 5.99 -9.75 -2.56
C PHE A 23 5.74 -8.39 -3.20
N ARG A 24 5.13 -8.37 -4.38
CA ARG A 24 4.54 -7.17 -4.95
C ARG A 24 3.05 -7.23 -4.80
N GLU A 25 2.50 -6.18 -4.23
CA GLU A 25 1.08 -6.02 -4.13
C GLU A 25 0.70 -4.74 -4.86
N ILE A 26 -0.22 -4.86 -5.82
CA ILE A 26 -0.81 -3.74 -6.54
C ILE A 26 -2.20 -3.50 -5.94
N HIS A 27 -2.39 -2.31 -5.38
CA HIS A 27 -3.58 -1.99 -4.59
C HIS A 27 -4.47 -0.92 -5.24
N HIS A 28 -5.76 -1.07 -5.01
CA HIS A 28 -6.77 -0.03 -5.19
C HIS A 28 -7.77 -0.14 -4.04
N ASN A 29 -7.56 0.66 -2.99
CA ASN A 29 -8.41 0.64 -1.80
C ASN A 29 -9.77 1.31 -2.05
N ASP A 30 -10.75 1.05 -1.17
CA ASP A 30 -12.06 1.72 -1.19
C ASP A 30 -11.88 3.25 -1.08
N SER A 31 -12.48 3.98 -2.03
CA SER A 31 -12.41 5.44 -2.15
C SER A 31 -13.54 6.18 -1.46
N PHE A 32 -14.60 5.49 -1.03
CA PHE A 32 -15.82 6.09 -0.49
C PHE A 32 -15.98 5.83 1.01
N ASN A 33 -15.48 4.70 1.51
CA ASN A 33 -15.60 4.34 2.92
C ASN A 33 -14.23 4.23 3.61
N PRO A 34 -13.85 5.23 4.44
CA PRO A 34 -12.58 5.23 5.16
C PRO A 34 -12.38 4.04 6.10
N ALA A 35 -13.45 3.49 6.67
CA ALA A 35 -13.37 2.32 7.55
C ALA A 35 -13.04 1.05 6.75
N ASN A 36 -13.60 0.90 5.54
CA ASN A 36 -13.24 -0.19 4.64
C ASN A 36 -11.79 -0.06 4.18
N ASN A 37 -11.37 1.14 3.78
CA ASN A 37 -9.99 1.43 3.38
C ASN A 37 -8.99 1.01 4.47
N LEU A 38 -9.26 1.42 5.72
CA LEU A 38 -8.44 1.03 6.87
C LEU A 38 -8.41 -0.48 7.10
N ALA A 39 -9.56 -1.15 7.02
CA ALA A 39 -9.64 -2.60 7.19
C ALA A 39 -8.87 -3.36 6.08
N GLN A 40 -8.96 -2.91 4.83
CA GLN A 40 -8.19 -3.45 3.72
C GLN A 40 -6.69 -3.28 3.93
N THR A 41 -6.25 -2.08 4.36
CA THR A 41 -4.84 -1.86 4.71
C THR A 41 -4.37 -2.79 5.82
N GLN A 42 -5.17 -3.01 6.87
CA GLN A 42 -4.81 -3.97 7.92
C GLN A 42 -4.64 -5.38 7.37
N GLN A 43 -5.56 -5.85 6.52
CA GLN A 43 -5.47 -7.18 5.89
C GLN A 43 -4.19 -7.36 5.08
N LEU A 44 -3.75 -6.32 4.36
CA LEU A 44 -2.50 -6.32 3.60
C LEU A 44 -1.28 -6.41 4.49
N LEU A 45 -1.24 -5.60 5.55
CA LEU A 45 -0.16 -5.64 6.52
C LEU A 45 -0.06 -7.00 7.22
N ASP A 46 -1.20 -7.61 7.53
CA ASP A 46 -1.26 -8.95 8.14
C ASP A 46 -0.78 -10.02 7.16
N TYR A 47 -1.14 -9.93 5.88
CA TYR A 47 -0.72 -10.87 4.85
C TYR A 47 0.79 -10.78 4.56
N GLY A 48 1.33 -9.56 4.50
CA GLY A 48 2.76 -9.30 4.30
C GLY A 48 3.62 -9.48 5.56
N ALA A 49 3.03 -9.73 6.73
CA ALA A 49 3.75 -9.80 8.00
C ALA A 49 4.88 -10.86 7.96
N GLY A 50 6.09 -10.45 8.36
CA GLY A 50 7.27 -11.31 8.37
C GLY A 50 7.91 -11.55 7.00
N ARG A 51 7.43 -10.90 5.94
CA ARG A 51 7.97 -11.02 4.57
C ARG A 51 8.54 -9.69 4.11
N LYS A 52 9.59 -9.71 3.28
CA LYS A 52 10.06 -8.51 2.58
C LYS A 52 9.12 -8.23 1.41
N ALA A 53 8.31 -7.19 1.52
CA ALA A 53 7.29 -6.84 0.53
C ALA A 53 7.44 -5.40 0.04
N ILE A 54 7.13 -5.19 -1.23
CA ILE A 54 6.85 -3.88 -1.81
C ILE A 54 5.34 -3.78 -1.97
N MET A 55 4.73 -2.79 -1.34
CA MET A 55 3.32 -2.46 -1.57
C MET A 55 3.25 -1.21 -2.45
N ALA A 56 2.58 -1.30 -3.59
CA ALA A 56 2.44 -0.19 -4.51
C ALA A 56 1.00 -0.06 -5.00
N GLY A 57 0.54 1.15 -5.30
CA GLY A 57 -0.78 1.34 -5.91
C GLY A 57 -1.49 2.56 -5.38
N ASP A 58 -2.78 2.61 -5.70
CA ASP A 58 -3.70 3.66 -5.29
C ASP A 58 -4.34 3.29 -3.95
N PHE A 59 -3.95 3.99 -2.91
CA PHE A 59 -4.46 3.78 -1.56
C PHE A 59 -5.73 4.58 -1.30
N ASN A 60 -6.18 5.42 -2.24
CA ASN A 60 -7.33 6.32 -2.11
C ASN A 60 -7.32 7.13 -0.79
N SER A 61 -6.12 7.45 -0.29
CA SER A 61 -5.93 8.06 1.02
C SER A 61 -4.65 8.89 1.05
N ASN A 62 -4.69 10.09 1.63
CA ASN A 62 -3.53 10.99 1.67
C ASN A 62 -2.57 10.68 2.84
N GLN A 63 -1.39 11.31 2.81
CA GLN A 63 -0.50 11.32 3.98
C GLN A 63 -1.21 11.93 5.19
N GLY A 64 -1.14 11.24 6.34
CA GLY A 64 -1.79 11.64 7.59
C GLY A 64 -3.21 11.09 7.77
N GLU A 65 -3.75 10.39 6.76
CA GLU A 65 -5.01 9.67 6.90
C GLU A 65 -4.81 8.26 7.50
N PRO A 66 -5.84 7.66 8.09
CA PRO A 66 -5.68 6.49 8.96
C PRO A 66 -4.96 5.29 8.34
N SER A 67 -5.21 4.94 7.08
CA SER A 67 -4.60 3.79 6.40
C SER A 67 -3.11 4.02 6.09
N ILE A 68 -2.76 5.21 5.61
CA ILE A 68 -1.36 5.59 5.38
C ILE A 68 -0.61 5.66 6.71
N ASP A 69 -1.21 6.23 7.75
CA ASP A 69 -0.60 6.31 9.08
C ASP A 69 -0.50 4.96 9.78
N LEU A 70 -1.43 4.03 9.54
CA LEU A 70 -1.32 2.65 10.01
C LEU A 70 -0.08 1.99 9.39
N THR A 71 0.08 2.08 8.07
CA THR A 71 1.24 1.53 7.34
C THR A 71 2.55 2.09 7.91
N ARG A 72 2.63 3.41 8.13
CA ARG A 72 3.81 4.07 8.70
C ARG A 72 4.13 3.61 10.12
N ARG A 73 3.12 3.44 10.96
CA ARG A 73 3.28 3.05 12.37
C ARG A 73 3.86 1.65 12.56
N THR A 74 3.78 0.78 11.55
CA THR A 74 4.40 -0.56 11.60
C THR A 74 5.93 -0.50 11.69
N GLY A 75 6.58 0.55 11.17
CA GLY A 75 8.04 0.65 11.06
C GLY A 75 8.68 -0.32 10.04
N ASN A 76 7.88 -1.21 9.45
CA ASN A 76 8.35 -2.22 8.49
C ASN A 76 8.60 -1.64 7.10
N PHE A 77 8.01 -0.49 6.80
CA PHE A 77 8.05 0.13 5.48
C PHE A 77 8.60 1.55 5.51
N ARG A 78 9.28 1.92 4.43
CA ARG A 78 9.61 3.30 4.04
C ARG A 78 8.91 3.61 2.72
N ALA A 79 8.46 4.85 2.57
CA ALA A 79 7.90 5.34 1.31
C ALA A 79 8.48 6.71 0.96
N ALA A 80 8.53 7.00 -0.34
CA ALA A 80 8.83 8.33 -0.84
C ALA A 80 7.53 9.16 -0.87
N PHE A 81 7.28 9.92 0.21
CA PHE A 81 6.13 10.82 0.28
C PHE A 81 6.33 12.12 -0.52
N ALA A 82 7.59 12.44 -0.84
CA ALA A 82 7.97 13.57 -1.68
C ALA A 82 7.94 13.16 -3.17
N GLY A 83 6.74 12.87 -3.69
CA GLY A 83 6.48 12.62 -5.10
C GLY A 83 5.63 13.72 -5.76
N PRO A 84 5.47 13.71 -7.09
CA PRO A 84 4.50 14.54 -7.78
C PRO A 84 3.08 14.22 -7.30
N LEU A 85 2.13 15.11 -7.61
CA LEU A 85 0.71 14.86 -7.41
C LEU A 85 0.29 13.68 -8.29
N THR A 86 -0.49 12.75 -7.75
CA THR A 86 -0.78 11.48 -8.42
C THR A 86 -2.23 11.38 -8.89
N PHE A 87 -3.10 12.29 -8.42
CA PHE A 87 -4.51 12.33 -8.80
C PHE A 87 -4.80 13.44 -9.82
N PRO A 88 -5.07 13.14 -11.10
CA PRO A 88 -5.16 14.15 -12.17
C PRO A 88 -6.52 14.85 -12.30
N SER A 89 -7.50 14.59 -11.41
CA SER A 89 -8.87 15.12 -11.54
C SER A 89 -9.11 16.37 -10.67
N GLY A 90 -10.37 16.82 -10.49
CA GLY A 90 -10.77 18.06 -9.79
C GLY A 90 -10.30 18.23 -8.33
N LYS A 91 -9.48 17.32 -7.81
CA LYS A 91 -8.74 17.40 -6.56
C LYS A 91 -7.25 17.16 -6.80
N ALA A 92 -6.67 17.93 -7.73
CA ALA A 92 -5.33 17.69 -8.24
C ALA A 92 -4.24 17.69 -7.17
N GLU A 93 -4.48 18.29 -6.00
CA GLU A 93 -3.55 18.36 -4.87
C GLU A 93 -3.39 17.04 -4.10
N GLN A 94 -4.14 16.00 -4.45
CA GLN A 94 -4.09 14.72 -3.76
C GLN A 94 -2.90 13.85 -4.18
N LYS A 95 -2.33 13.18 -3.18
CA LYS A 95 -1.31 12.13 -3.35
C LYS A 95 -1.87 10.88 -2.71
N ILE A 96 -2.49 10.05 -3.53
CA ILE A 96 -3.16 8.82 -3.09
C ILE A 96 -2.44 7.57 -3.58
N ASP A 97 -1.51 7.72 -4.54
CA ASP A 97 -0.69 6.63 -5.02
C ASP A 97 0.65 6.60 -4.26
N PHE A 98 0.99 5.44 -3.70
CA PHE A 98 2.22 5.26 -2.94
C PHE A 98 2.96 4.00 -3.36
N ILE A 99 4.27 4.02 -3.11
CA ILE A 99 5.13 2.84 -3.13
C ILE A 99 5.82 2.76 -1.76
N PHE A 100 5.54 1.69 -1.04
CA PHE A 100 6.15 1.30 0.23
C PHE A 100 7.14 0.17 -0.03
N ALA A 101 8.40 0.37 0.34
CA ALA A 101 9.44 -0.65 0.32
C ALA A 101 9.84 -1.04 1.75
N PRO A 102 10.49 -2.18 1.97
CA PRO A 102 10.98 -2.57 3.29
C PRO A 102 11.90 -1.50 3.89
N SER A 103 11.81 -1.27 5.20
CA SER A 103 12.51 -0.18 5.87
C SER A 103 14.03 -0.37 5.97
N ASP A 104 14.50 -1.60 5.76
CA ASP A 104 15.92 -1.96 5.66
C ASP A 104 16.49 -1.82 4.24
N TRP A 105 15.67 -1.49 3.24
CA TRP A 105 16.12 -1.30 1.86
C TRP A 105 16.66 0.12 1.64
N GLU A 106 17.73 0.20 0.85
CA GLU A 106 18.35 1.44 0.42
C GLU A 106 17.99 1.76 -1.04
N LEU A 107 17.61 3.01 -1.30
CA LEU A 107 17.36 3.48 -2.66
C LEU A 107 18.70 3.73 -3.36
N VAL A 108 19.07 2.84 -4.28
CA VAL A 108 20.23 3.03 -5.15
C VAL A 108 19.86 3.98 -6.29
N LYS A 109 20.55 5.13 -6.38
CA LYS A 109 20.42 6.06 -7.52
C LYS A 109 21.42 5.66 -8.61
N HIS A 110 20.95 5.65 -9.86
CA HIS A 110 21.78 5.46 -11.05
C HIS A 110 21.95 6.79 -11.78
#